data_AF-A0A6F9AGY1-F1
#
_entry.id   AF-A0A6F9AGY1-F1
#
_cell.length_a   1.000
_cell.length_b   1.000
_cell.length_c   1.000
_cell.angle_alpha   90.00
_cell.angle_beta   90.00
_cell.angle_gamma   90.00
#
_symmetry.space_group_name_H-M   'P 1'
#
loop_
_entity.id
_entity.type
_entity.pdbx_description
1 polymer ?
#
loop_
_entity_poly.entity_id
_entity_poly.type
_entity_poly.pdbx_seq_one_letter_code
_entity_poly.pdbx_strand_id
1 'polypeptide(L)'
;PGLFKGTYGSHGLEIIMLSFHGPHARATKLTGDPNVPAGQLTLDVDLNRPVRLPDLEHQRSVEELSRLVLGVHEKVRQEVQSPDVAPQGAAAAEGAVAGGGAEGLELAMEAQSESPQPGPSSSSSAPSEAQPFVLPLGVMARNEVYPRTCKICFYGTGLIAGHGFTSPERTPGLFVLFDEDRFGFIWLELKSFSLYSRLTDQLAHAYAPNMERFEAMLRNMQSWTS
;
A
#
# COMPACT_ATOMS: atom_id res chain seq x y z
N PRO A 1 0.22 7.44 -8.53
CA PRO A 1 -0.57 6.63 -9.51
C PRO A 1 0.10 6.71 -10.88
N GLY A 2 -0.34 5.92 -11.85
CA GLY A 2 0.15 5.98 -13.25
C GLY A 2 0.39 4.60 -13.85
N LEU A 3 1.03 4.58 -15.04
CA LEU A 3 1.32 3.35 -15.77
C LEU A 3 2.73 2.85 -15.47
N PHE A 4 2.88 1.54 -15.33
CA PHE A 4 4.15 0.89 -15.06
C PHE A 4 4.32 -0.33 -15.93
N LYS A 5 5.54 -0.55 -16.44
CA LYS A 5 5.97 -1.84 -16.99
C LYS A 5 6.47 -2.73 -15.86
N GLY A 6 6.00 -3.97 -15.81
CA GLY A 6 6.33 -4.94 -14.78
C GLY A 6 6.83 -6.26 -15.35
N THR A 7 7.70 -6.97 -14.63
CA THR A 7 8.15 -8.32 -15.02
C THR A 7 7.20 -9.41 -14.52
N TYR A 8 6.75 -10.30 -15.41
CA TYR A 8 5.82 -11.41 -15.09
C TYR A 8 6.37 -12.78 -15.50
N GLY A 9 7.47 -13.20 -14.86
CA GLY A 9 8.01 -14.55 -15.03
C GLY A 9 8.31 -14.89 -16.49
N SER A 10 7.82 -16.02 -17.00
CA SER A 10 7.98 -16.44 -18.40
C SER A 10 7.18 -15.60 -19.40
N HIS A 11 6.12 -14.93 -18.95
CA HIS A 11 5.18 -14.20 -19.83
C HIS A 11 5.74 -12.89 -20.39
N GLY A 12 6.83 -12.37 -19.81
CA GLY A 12 7.48 -11.17 -20.34
C GLY A 12 7.27 -9.94 -19.48
N LEU A 13 7.10 -8.83 -20.17
CA LEU A 13 6.73 -7.55 -19.59
C LEU A 13 5.24 -7.35 -19.76
N GLU A 14 4.58 -6.87 -18.72
CA GLU A 14 3.19 -6.44 -18.76
C GLU A 14 3.08 -4.97 -18.35
N ILE A 15 2.06 -4.29 -18.84
CA ILE A 15 1.69 -2.94 -18.42
C ILE A 15 0.60 -3.04 -17.36
N ILE A 16 0.82 -2.39 -16.23
CA ILE A 16 -0.17 -2.23 -15.18
C ILE A 16 -0.47 -0.75 -14.94
N MET A 17 -1.66 -0.48 -14.43
CA MET A 17 -2.07 0.82 -13.95
C MET A 17 -2.16 0.80 -12.42
N LEU A 18 -1.33 1.61 -11.76
CA LEU A 18 -1.37 1.83 -10.32
C LEU A 18 -2.33 2.98 -9.99
N SER A 19 -3.33 2.70 -9.16
CA SER A 19 -4.35 3.65 -8.70
C SER A 19 -4.54 3.57 -7.18
N PHE A 20 -5.12 4.61 -6.57
CA PHE A 20 -5.33 4.69 -5.13
C PHE A 20 -6.82 4.76 -4.79
N HIS A 21 -7.26 3.95 -3.83
CA HIS A 21 -8.65 3.73 -3.43
C HIS A 21 -8.71 3.76 -1.90
N GLY A 22 -8.84 4.95 -1.31
CA GLY A 22 -8.72 5.12 0.14
C GLY A 22 -7.34 4.65 0.64
N PRO A 23 -7.27 3.73 1.63
CA PRO A 23 -6.01 3.20 2.13
C PRO A 23 -5.41 2.09 1.25
N HIS A 24 -5.94 1.84 0.05
CA HIS A 24 -5.46 0.79 -0.84
C HIS A 24 -4.78 1.35 -2.08
N ALA A 25 -3.62 0.78 -2.45
CA ALA A 25 -3.03 0.95 -3.77
C ALA A 25 -3.31 -0.29 -4.61
N ARG A 26 -3.96 -0.10 -5.76
CA ARG A 26 -4.42 -1.17 -6.65
C ARG A 26 -3.69 -1.12 -7.98
N ALA A 27 -3.16 -2.26 -8.40
CA ALA A 27 -2.57 -2.44 -9.72
C ALA A 27 -3.51 -3.26 -10.60
N THR A 28 -4.03 -2.65 -11.67
CA THR A 28 -4.86 -3.33 -12.68
C THR A 28 -4.02 -3.62 -13.91
N LYS A 29 -4.12 -4.84 -14.44
CA LYS A 29 -3.45 -5.21 -15.70
C LYS A 29 -4.07 -4.47 -16.88
N LEU A 30 -3.26 -3.74 -17.65
CA LEU A 30 -3.67 -3.17 -18.94
C LEU A 30 -3.33 -4.12 -20.09
N THR A 31 -2.16 -4.77 -20.00
CA THR A 31 -1.87 -5.99 -20.74
C THR A 31 -1.88 -7.15 -19.75
N GLY A 32 -2.10 -8.36 -20.24
CA GLY A 32 -2.08 -9.55 -19.40
C GLY A 32 -1.70 -10.79 -20.16
N ASP A 33 -1.72 -11.89 -19.43
CA ASP A 33 -1.25 -13.19 -19.89
C ASP A 33 -2.37 -14.24 -19.74
N PRO A 34 -2.21 -15.46 -20.28
CA PRO A 34 -3.24 -16.49 -20.18
C PRO A 34 -3.60 -16.91 -18.75
N ASN A 35 -2.76 -16.62 -17.75
CA ASN A 35 -3.05 -16.93 -16.36
C ASN A 35 -3.82 -15.79 -15.70
N VAL A 36 -3.37 -14.54 -15.84
CA VAL A 36 -4.08 -13.35 -15.33
C VAL A 36 -4.27 -12.37 -16.47
N PRO A 37 -5.49 -12.30 -17.06
CA PRO A 37 -5.76 -11.52 -18.25
C PRO A 37 -5.77 -10.01 -17.98
N ALA A 38 -5.75 -9.23 -19.07
CA ALA A 38 -5.94 -7.78 -19.01
C ALA A 38 -7.28 -7.43 -18.36
N GLY A 39 -7.34 -6.32 -17.62
CA GLY A 39 -8.51 -5.88 -16.86
C GLY A 39 -8.57 -6.40 -15.43
N GLN A 40 -7.83 -7.47 -15.08
CA GLN A 40 -7.85 -8.02 -13.73
C GLN A 40 -6.99 -7.22 -12.75
N LEU A 41 -7.43 -7.19 -11.48
CA LEU A 41 -6.69 -6.62 -10.35
C LEU A 41 -5.55 -7.56 -9.95
N THR A 42 -4.33 -7.25 -10.40
CA THR A 42 -3.16 -8.12 -10.14
C THR A 42 -2.56 -7.88 -8.77
N LEU A 43 -2.50 -6.64 -8.26
CA LEU A 43 -2.03 -6.34 -6.90
C LEU A 43 -3.06 -5.48 -6.15
N ASP A 44 -3.24 -5.76 -4.86
CA ASP A 44 -3.94 -4.87 -3.91
C ASP A 44 -3.06 -4.74 -2.67
N VAL A 45 -2.65 -3.51 -2.36
CA VAL A 45 -1.67 -3.19 -1.33
C VAL A 45 -2.36 -2.36 -0.26
N ASP A 46 -2.26 -2.81 0.99
CA ASP A 46 -2.84 -2.12 2.14
C ASP A 46 -1.82 -1.14 2.73
N LEU A 47 -2.07 0.15 2.53
CA LEU A 47 -1.19 1.24 2.97
C LEU A 47 -1.25 1.48 4.48
N ASN A 48 -2.19 0.87 5.20
CA ASN A 48 -2.26 0.90 6.66
C ASN A 48 -1.50 -0.27 7.30
N ARG A 49 -0.86 -1.12 6.50
CA ARG A 49 -0.13 -2.31 6.97
C ARG A 49 1.33 -2.26 6.54
N PRO A 50 2.13 -1.31 7.05
CA PRO A 50 3.56 -1.26 6.77
C PRO A 50 4.24 -2.50 7.34
N VAL A 51 5.18 -3.07 6.58
CA VAL A 51 6.01 -4.19 7.00
C VAL A 51 7.42 -3.66 7.23
N ARG A 52 7.92 -3.82 8.46
CA ARG A 52 9.30 -3.46 8.80
C ARG A 52 10.23 -4.56 8.29
N LEU A 53 11.15 -4.20 7.41
CA LEU A 53 12.19 -5.12 6.97
C LEU A 53 13.19 -5.35 8.12
N PRO A 54 13.70 -6.57 8.26
CA PRO A 54 14.82 -6.84 9.16
C PRO A 54 16.13 -6.35 8.53
N ASP A 55 17.26 -6.59 9.20
CA ASP A 55 18.59 -6.32 8.62
C ASP A 55 18.86 -7.16 7.36
N LEU A 56 19.95 -6.82 6.65
CA LEU A 56 20.31 -7.47 5.38
C LEU A 56 20.58 -8.98 5.50
N GLU A 57 21.03 -9.47 6.65
CA GLU A 57 21.29 -10.91 6.83
C GLU A 57 19.98 -11.66 6.92
N HIS A 58 19.03 -11.15 7.70
CA HIS A 58 17.71 -11.74 7.86
C HIS A 58 16.81 -11.56 6.63
N GLN A 59 16.96 -10.48 5.87
CA GLN A 59 16.28 -10.29 4.58
C GLN A 59 16.60 -11.40 3.57
N ARG A 60 17.76 -12.08 3.71
CA ARG A 60 18.13 -13.21 2.84
C ARG A 60 17.33 -14.49 3.13
N SER A 61 16.62 -14.58 4.25
CA SER A 61 15.77 -15.75 4.58
C SER A 61 14.36 -15.55 4.03
N VAL A 62 13.91 -16.50 3.20
CA VAL A 62 12.52 -16.54 2.70
C VAL A 62 11.56 -16.83 3.85
N GLU A 63 11.99 -17.66 4.80
CA GLU A 63 11.20 -18.09 5.95
C GLU A 63 10.89 -16.91 6.86
N GLU A 64 11.89 -16.07 7.15
CA GLU A 64 11.73 -14.88 7.99
C GLU A 64 10.81 -13.86 7.31
N LEU A 65 11.00 -13.61 6.01
CA LEU A 65 10.11 -12.71 5.27
C LEU A 65 8.66 -13.26 5.23
N SER A 66 8.50 -14.56 5.00
CA SER A 66 7.18 -15.21 4.99
C SER A 66 6.51 -15.08 6.35
N ARG A 67 7.24 -15.28 7.45
CA ARG A 67 6.73 -15.13 8.82
C ARG A 67 6.18 -13.73 9.08
N LEU A 68 6.89 -12.69 8.64
CA LEU A 68 6.46 -11.30 8.79
C LEU A 68 5.17 -11.01 8.01
N VAL A 69 5.14 -11.37 6.73
CA VAL A 69 4.00 -11.08 5.85
C VAL A 69 2.77 -11.90 6.23
N LEU A 70 2.93 -13.20 6.51
CA LEU A 70 1.82 -14.06 6.94
C LEU A 70 1.29 -13.65 8.32
N GLY A 71 2.15 -13.16 9.22
CA GLY A 71 1.71 -12.59 10.49
C GLY A 71 0.83 -11.35 10.32
N VAL A 72 1.05 -10.54 9.28
CA VAL A 72 0.15 -9.43 8.92
C VAL A 72 -1.11 -9.94 8.23
N HIS A 73 -0.98 -10.92 7.32
CA HIS A 73 -2.10 -11.53 6.61
C HIS A 73 -3.17 -12.09 7.56
N GLU A 74 -2.74 -12.79 8.61
CA GLU A 74 -3.65 -13.37 9.61
C GLU A 74 -4.40 -12.27 10.39
N LYS A 75 -3.74 -11.19 10.79
CA LYS A 75 -4.39 -10.05 11.46
C LYS A 75 -5.45 -9.41 10.57
N VAL A 76 -5.12 -9.18 9.30
CA VAL A 76 -6.07 -8.62 8.31
C VAL A 76 -7.27 -9.54 8.13
N ARG A 77 -7.06 -10.87 8.05
CA ARG A 77 -8.16 -11.84 7.98
C ARG A 77 -9.06 -11.82 9.21
N GLN A 78 -8.48 -11.70 10.41
CA GLN A 78 -9.23 -11.64 11.67
C GLN A 78 -10.07 -10.37 11.77
N GLU A 79 -9.53 -9.21 11.39
CA GLU A 79 -10.26 -7.94 11.39
C GLU A 79 -11.46 -7.96 10.43
N VAL A 80 -11.32 -8.58 9.26
CA VAL A 80 -12.42 -8.73 8.30
C VAL A 80 -13.50 -9.71 8.80
N GLN A 81 -13.12 -10.71 9.61
CA GLN A 81 -14.05 -11.70 10.17
C GLN A 81 -14.71 -11.24 11.48
N SER A 82 -14.13 -10.25 12.17
CA SER A 82 -14.60 -9.75 13.47
C SER A 82 -14.89 -8.24 13.43
N PRO A 83 -15.95 -7.78 12.73
CA PRO A 83 -16.24 -6.35 12.59
C PRO A 83 -16.78 -5.65 13.86
N ASP A 84 -16.86 -6.32 15.02
CA ASP A 84 -17.71 -5.89 16.14
C ASP A 84 -17.04 -5.91 17.53
N VAL A 85 -15.88 -5.26 17.68
CA VAL A 85 -15.39 -4.86 19.02
C VAL A 85 -14.94 -3.40 18.99
N ALA A 86 -15.90 -2.49 19.08
CA ALA A 86 -15.64 -1.13 19.53
C ALA A 86 -15.10 -1.17 20.97
N PRO A 87 -14.08 -0.35 21.34
CA PRO A 87 -13.70 -0.21 22.74
C PRO A 87 -14.78 0.61 23.45
N GLN A 88 -15.73 -0.08 24.10
CA GLN A 88 -16.58 0.53 25.11
C GLN A 88 -15.73 0.81 26.35
N GLY A 89 -15.23 2.04 26.44
CA GLY A 89 -14.58 2.58 27.62
C GLY A 89 -15.34 3.79 28.13
N ALA A 90 -15.96 3.62 29.31
CA ALA A 90 -16.52 4.64 30.22
C ALA A 90 -17.89 5.26 29.87
N ALA A 91 -18.94 4.63 30.41
CA ALA A 91 -20.18 5.30 30.76
C ALA A 91 -20.08 5.91 32.17
N ALA A 92 -20.48 7.19 32.30
CA ALA A 92 -21.16 7.83 33.45
C ALA A 92 -21.33 9.33 33.10
N ALA A 93 -22.52 9.83 32.73
CA ALA A 93 -23.55 10.43 33.61
C ALA A 93 -23.08 11.82 34.15
N GLU A 94 -23.79 12.97 34.09
CA GLU A 94 -25.20 13.36 33.96
C GLU A 94 -25.31 14.84 33.52
N GLY A 95 -26.52 15.28 33.08
CA GLY A 95 -27.12 16.53 33.58
C GLY A 95 -27.13 17.80 32.70
N ALA A 96 -28.34 18.17 32.24
CA ALA A 96 -28.72 19.50 31.68
C ALA A 96 -28.53 20.65 32.73
N VAL A 97 -28.53 21.96 32.46
CA VAL A 97 -29.46 22.82 31.69
C VAL A 97 -28.86 24.25 31.53
N ALA A 98 -29.23 24.91 30.42
CA ALA A 98 -29.55 26.34 30.18
C ALA A 98 -28.70 27.52 30.75
N GLY A 99 -28.38 28.49 29.85
CA GLY A 99 -28.60 29.92 30.13
C GLY A 99 -27.45 30.90 29.80
N GLY A 100 -27.63 31.69 28.73
CA GLY A 100 -27.50 33.17 28.72
C GLY A 100 -26.13 33.85 28.86
N GLY A 101 -25.74 34.60 27.83
CA GLY A 101 -25.55 36.06 27.96
C GLY A 101 -24.17 36.63 28.31
N ALA A 102 -23.62 37.35 27.32
CA ALA A 102 -22.94 38.65 27.38
C ALA A 102 -21.63 38.83 28.20
N GLU A 103 -20.58 39.16 27.43
CA GLU A 103 -19.73 40.36 27.52
C GLU A 103 -19.31 40.93 28.88
N GLY A 104 -18.00 41.19 29.03
CA GLY A 104 -17.54 42.39 29.74
C GLY A 104 -16.24 42.24 30.54
N LEU A 105 -15.19 42.88 30.03
CA LEU A 105 -14.07 43.58 30.69
C LEU A 105 -13.22 42.81 31.73
N GLU A 106 -11.96 42.51 31.40
CA GLU A 106 -10.76 43.36 31.60
C GLU A 106 -10.37 43.54 33.07
N LEU A 107 -9.14 43.15 33.43
CA LEU A 107 -8.21 43.95 34.24
C LEU A 107 -6.78 43.37 34.13
N ALA A 108 -5.86 44.25 33.75
CA ALA A 108 -4.40 44.13 33.75
C ALA A 108 -3.84 44.06 35.21
N MET A 109 -2.58 43.85 35.57
CA MET A 109 -1.22 44.00 35.01
C MET A 109 -0.30 43.39 36.12
N GLU A 110 0.75 42.58 35.90
CA GLU A 110 2.19 42.95 35.81
C GLU A 110 2.98 41.63 36.06
N ALA A 111 3.75 41.14 35.09
CA ALA A 111 5.22 41.23 35.01
C ALA A 111 6.01 40.40 36.04
N GLN A 112 6.59 39.26 35.61
CA GLN A 112 8.04 39.17 35.34
C GLN A 112 8.47 37.74 34.90
N SER A 113 9.18 37.72 33.76
CA SER A 113 10.37 36.92 33.47
C SER A 113 10.27 35.39 33.38
N GLU A 114 10.15 34.86 32.15
CA GLU A 114 11.11 33.89 31.56
C GLU A 114 10.74 33.60 30.08
N SER A 115 11.74 33.51 29.21
CA SER A 115 11.64 33.10 27.80
C SER A 115 12.75 32.08 27.53
N PRO A 116 12.76 31.29 26.45
CA PRO A 116 11.67 30.75 25.63
C PRO A 116 11.80 29.22 25.47
N GLN A 117 10.70 28.48 25.33
CA GLN A 117 10.73 27.11 24.81
C GLN A 117 9.68 26.98 23.70
N PRO A 118 10.10 26.78 22.43
CA PRO A 118 9.17 26.45 21.37
C PRO A 118 8.66 25.02 21.60
N GLY A 119 7.36 24.88 21.81
CA GLY A 119 6.71 23.57 21.87
C GLY A 119 6.89 22.81 20.55
N PRO A 120 7.04 21.48 20.55
CA PRO A 120 7.18 20.71 19.33
C PRO A 120 5.78 20.51 18.73
N SER A 121 5.30 21.52 18.01
CA SER A 121 4.12 21.42 17.16
C SER A 121 4.54 21.49 15.70
N SER A 122 5.25 20.46 15.26
CA SER A 122 5.31 20.07 13.85
C SER A 122 5.82 18.64 13.80
N SER A 123 4.90 17.68 13.62
CA SER A 123 5.27 16.38 13.06
C SER A 123 5.65 16.61 11.60
N SER A 124 6.83 17.18 11.37
CA SER A 124 7.48 17.09 10.08
C SER A 124 7.75 15.60 9.88
N SER A 125 6.99 14.96 9.00
CA SER A 125 7.34 13.65 8.47
C SER A 125 8.70 13.81 7.79
N ALA A 126 9.77 13.55 8.54
CA ALA A 126 11.09 13.39 7.95
C ALA A 126 10.94 12.35 6.84
N PRO A 127 11.51 12.58 5.64
CA PRO A 127 11.47 11.57 4.59
C PRO A 127 12.06 10.30 5.19
N SER A 128 11.28 9.21 5.17
CA SER A 128 11.77 7.88 5.58
C SER A 128 13.08 7.64 4.85
N GLU A 129 14.19 7.70 5.58
CA GLU A 129 15.51 7.48 4.99
C GLU A 129 15.52 6.11 4.34
N ALA A 130 16.01 6.04 3.10
CA ALA A 130 16.03 4.79 2.37
C ALA A 130 16.89 3.77 3.12
N GLN A 131 16.34 2.58 3.35
CA GLN A 131 17.04 1.49 4.03
C GLN A 131 17.61 0.48 3.01
N PRO A 132 18.70 -0.24 3.33
CA PRO A 132 19.23 -1.30 2.48
C PRO A 132 18.20 -2.41 2.20
N PHE A 133 18.22 -2.92 0.97
CA PHE A 133 17.31 -3.95 0.49
C PHE A 133 18.03 -5.05 -0.29
N VAL A 134 17.73 -6.30 0.03
CA VAL A 134 18.16 -7.47 -0.73
C VAL A 134 17.02 -8.49 -0.81
N LEU A 135 16.88 -9.14 -1.97
CA LEU A 135 15.92 -10.23 -2.10
C LEU A 135 16.34 -11.45 -1.27
N PRO A 136 15.36 -12.17 -0.69
CA PRO A 136 15.62 -13.46 -0.08
C PRO A 136 16.26 -14.47 -1.04
N LEU A 137 17.10 -15.37 -0.53
CA LEU A 137 17.71 -16.42 -1.31
C LEU A 137 16.65 -17.36 -1.89
N GLY A 138 16.78 -17.69 -3.17
CA GLY A 138 15.80 -18.53 -3.88
C GLY A 138 14.56 -17.78 -4.40
N VAL A 139 14.43 -16.48 -4.14
CA VAL A 139 13.43 -15.65 -4.82
C VAL A 139 13.91 -15.32 -6.23
N MET A 140 13.14 -15.76 -7.23
CA MET A 140 13.47 -15.61 -8.64
C MET A 140 13.09 -14.22 -9.14
N ALA A 141 14.07 -13.45 -9.59
CA ALA A 141 13.88 -12.17 -10.27
C ALA A 141 14.28 -12.30 -11.74
N ARG A 142 13.42 -11.86 -12.66
CA ARG A 142 13.76 -11.84 -14.10
C ARG A 142 14.88 -10.83 -14.42
N ASN A 143 14.96 -9.77 -13.63
CA ASN A 143 16.01 -8.77 -13.72
C ASN A 143 16.85 -8.81 -12.44
N GLU A 144 18.13 -9.16 -12.55
CA GLU A 144 19.07 -9.17 -11.42
C GLU A 144 19.48 -7.76 -11.00
N VAL A 145 19.24 -6.77 -11.86
CA VAL A 145 19.48 -5.35 -11.60
C VAL A 145 18.21 -4.70 -11.03
N TYR A 146 18.10 -4.68 -9.71
CA TYR A 146 17.07 -3.94 -8.97
C TYR A 146 17.70 -2.99 -7.94
N PRO A 147 17.00 -1.93 -7.51
CA PRO A 147 17.51 -1.00 -6.50
C PRO A 147 17.86 -1.71 -5.19
N ARG A 148 19.02 -1.37 -4.61
CA ARG A 148 19.55 -1.98 -3.37
C ARG A 148 19.12 -1.24 -2.10
N THR A 149 18.19 -0.31 -2.24
CA THR A 149 17.62 0.47 -1.13
C THR A 149 16.13 0.68 -1.39
N CYS A 150 15.30 0.59 -0.35
CA CYS A 150 13.87 0.88 -0.42
C CYS A 150 13.45 1.92 0.62
N LYS A 151 12.39 2.68 0.34
CA LYS A 151 11.84 3.67 1.26
C LYS A 151 10.91 3.04 2.29
N ILE A 152 9.99 2.17 1.83
CA ILE A 152 8.97 1.56 2.68
C ILE A 152 8.45 0.27 2.05
N CYS A 153 7.96 -0.64 2.88
CA CYS A 153 7.29 -1.84 2.44
C CYS A 153 5.89 -1.93 3.05
N PHE A 154 4.97 -2.52 2.29
CA PHE A 154 3.59 -2.73 2.73
C PHE A 154 3.17 -4.17 2.47
N TYR A 155 2.25 -4.66 3.30
CA TYR A 155 1.54 -5.89 3.00
C TYR A 155 0.65 -5.67 1.77
N GLY A 156 0.63 -6.67 0.89
CA GLY A 156 -0.31 -6.71 -0.21
C GLY A 156 -0.66 -8.15 -0.58
N THR A 157 -1.63 -8.28 -1.47
CA THR A 157 -1.99 -9.56 -2.08
C THR A 157 -1.86 -9.47 -3.59
N GLY A 158 -1.47 -10.58 -4.20
CA GLY A 158 -1.35 -10.76 -5.63
C GLY A 158 -2.42 -11.72 -6.14
N LEU A 159 -2.99 -11.47 -7.32
CA LEU A 159 -3.89 -12.42 -7.97
C LEU A 159 -3.06 -13.40 -8.79
N ILE A 160 -3.24 -14.69 -8.54
CA ILE A 160 -2.67 -15.78 -9.33
C ILE A 160 -3.81 -16.67 -9.84
N ALA A 161 -3.57 -17.38 -10.93
CA ALA A 161 -4.48 -18.39 -11.44
C ALA A 161 -3.72 -19.40 -12.31
N GLY A 162 -4.35 -20.54 -12.60
CA GLY A 162 -3.90 -21.46 -13.63
C GLY A 162 -4.13 -20.92 -15.04
N HIS A 163 -3.60 -21.62 -16.04
CA HIS A 163 -3.75 -21.26 -17.45
C HIS A 163 -5.21 -21.21 -17.88
N GLY A 164 -5.60 -20.15 -18.60
CA GLY A 164 -6.99 -19.86 -18.95
C GLY A 164 -7.77 -19.21 -17.81
N PHE A 165 -7.07 -18.50 -16.91
CA PHE A 165 -7.64 -17.86 -15.72
C PHE A 165 -8.43 -18.81 -14.81
N THR A 166 -7.98 -20.07 -14.70
CA THR A 166 -8.68 -21.11 -13.93
C THR A 166 -8.34 -21.02 -12.44
N SER A 167 -9.34 -21.15 -11.57
CA SER A 167 -9.20 -21.13 -10.11
C SER A 167 -8.40 -19.91 -9.60
N PRO A 168 -8.84 -18.67 -9.88
CA PRO A 168 -8.12 -17.48 -9.46
C PRO A 168 -8.16 -17.32 -7.94
N GLU A 169 -7.01 -16.99 -7.35
CA GLU A 169 -6.88 -16.79 -5.91
C GLU A 169 -5.92 -15.65 -5.55
N ARG A 170 -6.12 -15.10 -4.35
CA ARG A 170 -5.34 -13.97 -3.83
C ARG A 170 -4.30 -14.50 -2.84
N THR A 171 -3.03 -14.33 -3.18
CA THR A 171 -1.92 -14.82 -2.36
C THR A 171 -1.16 -13.68 -1.68
N PRO A 172 -0.69 -13.86 -0.43
CA PRO A 172 0.06 -12.83 0.28
C PRO A 172 1.40 -12.50 -0.38
N GLY A 173 1.80 -11.23 -0.28
CA GLY A 173 3.08 -10.77 -0.77
C GLY A 173 3.54 -9.48 -0.11
N LEU A 174 4.76 -9.08 -0.46
CA LEU A 174 5.38 -7.85 0.03
C LEU A 174 5.49 -6.84 -1.10
N PHE A 175 4.82 -5.70 -0.95
CA PHE A 175 5.06 -4.54 -1.79
C PHE A 175 6.28 -3.77 -1.26
N VAL A 176 7.19 -3.38 -2.17
CA VAL A 176 8.43 -2.67 -1.84
C VAL A 176 8.50 -1.39 -2.67
N LEU A 177 8.49 -0.23 -2.03
CA LEU A 177 8.69 1.06 -2.71
C LEU A 177 10.18 1.41 -2.74
N PHE A 178 10.77 1.52 -3.94
CA PHE A 178 12.18 1.92 -4.07
C PHE A 178 12.33 3.44 -4.17
N ASP A 179 11.58 4.05 -5.08
CA ASP A 179 11.60 5.49 -5.35
C ASP A 179 10.26 5.93 -5.99
N GLU A 180 10.21 7.12 -6.58
CA GLU A 180 8.97 7.65 -7.17
C GLU A 180 8.50 6.89 -8.41
N ASP A 181 9.42 6.21 -9.09
CA ASP A 181 9.20 5.59 -10.40
C ASP A 181 9.35 4.07 -10.37
N ARG A 182 9.84 3.50 -9.27
CA ARG A 182 10.10 2.07 -9.15
C ARG A 182 9.55 1.50 -7.85
N PHE A 183 8.87 0.37 -8.00
CA PHE A 183 8.47 -0.47 -6.88
C PHE A 183 8.60 -1.94 -7.29
N GLY A 184 8.53 -2.83 -6.31
CA GLY A 184 8.54 -4.26 -6.53
C GLY A 184 7.45 -4.97 -5.74
N PHE A 185 7.18 -6.21 -6.12
CA PHE A 185 6.30 -7.11 -5.39
C PHE A 185 6.94 -8.48 -5.26
N ILE A 186 7.09 -8.97 -4.03
CA ILE A 186 7.56 -10.33 -3.75
C ILE A 186 6.34 -11.23 -3.59
N TRP A 187 6.19 -12.18 -4.50
CA TRP A 187 5.17 -13.22 -4.49
C TRP A 187 5.68 -14.38 -3.62
N LEU A 188 5.14 -14.54 -2.41
CA LEU A 188 5.68 -15.50 -1.45
C LEU A 188 5.51 -16.95 -1.92
N GLU A 189 4.29 -17.31 -2.34
CA GLU A 189 3.98 -18.68 -2.78
C GLU A 189 4.76 -19.07 -4.04
N LEU A 190 4.96 -18.12 -4.95
CA LEU A 190 5.68 -18.35 -6.20
C LEU A 190 7.21 -18.24 -6.04
N LYS A 191 7.70 -17.80 -4.87
CA LYS A 191 9.10 -17.43 -4.65
C LYS A 191 9.65 -16.57 -5.80
N SER A 192 8.89 -15.54 -6.18
CA SER A 192 9.19 -14.71 -7.35
C SER A 192 9.15 -13.23 -7.01
N PHE A 193 9.91 -12.44 -7.74
CA PHE A 193 9.95 -10.99 -7.62
C PHE A 193 9.58 -10.31 -8.94
N SER A 194 8.58 -9.45 -8.88
CA SER A 194 8.21 -8.56 -9.98
C SER A 194 8.74 -7.15 -9.71
N LEU A 195 9.53 -6.62 -10.65
CA LEU A 195 9.99 -5.23 -10.63
C LEU A 195 9.12 -4.39 -11.58
N TYR A 196 8.68 -3.24 -11.10
CA TYR A 196 7.87 -2.29 -11.86
C TYR A 196 8.61 -0.98 -12.04
N SER A 197 8.53 -0.41 -13.24
CA SER A 197 9.12 0.90 -13.57
C SER A 197 8.10 1.76 -14.30
N ARG A 198 7.99 3.04 -13.91
CA ARG A 198 7.03 3.98 -14.46
C ARG A 198 7.24 4.19 -15.96
N LEU A 199 6.14 4.27 -16.70
CA LEU A 199 6.13 4.80 -18.05
C LEU A 199 6.00 6.32 -17.98
N THR A 200 6.93 7.04 -18.60
CA THR A 200 7.04 8.51 -18.52
C THR A 200 6.36 9.22 -19.70
N ASP A 201 5.91 8.47 -20.69
CA ASP A 201 5.16 8.97 -21.84
C ASP A 201 3.89 9.69 -21.40
N GLN A 202 3.64 10.86 -22.00
CA GLN A 202 2.43 11.63 -21.76
C GLN A 202 1.34 11.22 -22.75
N LEU A 203 0.25 10.67 -22.22
CA LEU A 203 -0.92 10.29 -23.00
C LEU A 203 -1.95 11.42 -23.01
N ALA A 204 -2.17 12.02 -24.18
CA ALA A 204 -3.24 13.00 -24.35
C ALA A 204 -4.60 12.36 -24.10
N HIS A 205 -5.51 13.09 -23.43
CA HIS A 205 -6.89 12.67 -23.16
C HIS A 205 -7.06 11.40 -22.30
N ALA A 206 -6.04 11.01 -21.52
CA ALA A 206 -6.07 9.81 -20.69
C ALA A 206 -6.66 10.01 -19.27
N TYR A 207 -7.19 11.20 -18.97
CA TYR A 207 -7.74 11.51 -17.65
C TYR A 207 -9.19 11.05 -17.51
N ALA A 208 -9.49 10.37 -16.40
CA ALA A 208 -10.87 10.08 -16.05
C ALA A 208 -11.61 11.36 -15.63
N PRO A 209 -12.89 11.54 -16.00
CA PRO A 209 -13.66 12.71 -15.61
C PRO A 209 -13.81 12.89 -14.10
N ASN A 210 -13.95 11.77 -13.37
CA ASN A 210 -14.00 11.71 -11.90
C ASN A 210 -13.72 10.28 -11.42
N MET A 211 -13.61 10.08 -10.10
CA MET A 211 -13.31 8.77 -9.51
C MET A 211 -14.39 7.73 -9.81
N GLU A 212 -15.66 8.10 -9.77
CA GLU A 212 -16.77 7.18 -10.05
C GLU A 212 -16.69 6.60 -11.48
N ARG A 213 -16.36 7.44 -12.47
CA ARG A 213 -16.14 7.01 -13.86
C ARG A 213 -14.89 6.15 -14.01
N PHE A 214 -13.84 6.45 -13.24
CA PHE A 214 -12.63 5.63 -13.20
C PHE A 214 -12.94 4.22 -12.65
N GLU A 215 -13.66 4.13 -11.53
CA GLU A 215 -14.10 2.86 -10.94
C GLU A 215 -15.05 2.08 -11.86
N ALA A 216 -15.97 2.77 -12.53
CA ALA A 216 -16.84 2.15 -13.53
C ALA A 216 -16.03 1.57 -14.70
N MET A 217 -15.01 2.28 -15.18
CA MET A 217 -14.09 1.78 -16.20
C MET A 217 -13.34 0.52 -15.72
N LEU A 218 -12.81 0.53 -14.50
CA LEU A 218 -12.14 -0.65 -13.92
C LEU A 218 -13.07 -1.88 -13.86
N ARG A 219 -14.32 -1.69 -13.40
CA ARG A 219 -15.32 -2.78 -13.35
C ARG A 219 -15.64 -3.33 -14.74
N ASN A 220 -15.77 -2.46 -15.74
CA ASN A 220 -16.05 -2.86 -17.11
C ASN A 220 -14.87 -3.63 -17.74
N MET A 221 -13.63 -3.18 -17.50
CA MET A 221 -12.44 -3.89 -17.97
C MET A 221 -12.36 -5.29 -17.35
N GLN A 222 -12.65 -5.41 -16.06
CA GLN A 222 -12.62 -6.68 -15.36
C GLN A 222 -13.70 -7.64 -15.88
N SER A 223 -14.94 -7.16 -16.09
CA SER A 223 -16.06 -8.01 -16.52
C SER A 223 -15.91 -8.60 -17.92
N TRP A 224 -15.09 -8.01 -18.79
CA TRP A 224 -14.81 -8.56 -20.13
C TRP A 224 -13.89 -9.78 -20.13
N THR A 225 -13.20 -10.04 -19.01
CA THR A 225 -12.21 -11.10 -18.88
C THR A 225 -12.47 -12.02 -17.69
N SER A 226 -13.66 -11.92 -17.10
CA SER A 226 -14.18 -12.77 -16.03
C SER A 226 -14.93 -13.98 -16.58
#